data_AF-A0A974THS6-F1
#
_entry.id   AF-A0A974THS6-F1
#
_cell.length_a   1.000
_cell.length_b   1.000
_cell.length_c   1.000
_cell.angle_alpha   90.00
_cell.angle_beta   90.00
_cell.angle_gamma   90.00
#
_symmetry.space_group_name_H-M   'P 1'
#
loop_
_entity.id
_entity.type
_entity.pdbx_description
1 polymer ?
#
loop_
_entity_poly.entity_id
_entity_poly.type
_entity_poly.pdbx_seq_one_letter_code
_entity_poly.pdbx_strand_id
1 'polypeptide(L)'
;MIKTVRTAIAAACLFAASAAGSVAADFSYNALLPVYLKLDKTLMPEDIVDGYMETYRPEVWSRYRNDEFELEEKRAETLQIMKDAIAAADANEVFTIQTRFEFGDYNFGSQKFDFRPLTDDIYFNVNYCCNSLPRDLKVFFSNATTIDGIPMEKAKAKEFLNARKSSYGSVDREVLAKMSIRIKEVRSRGELVAEIQEMKLYDREGRNLITTINGGQPVAASQ
;
A
#
# COMPACT_ATOMS: atom_id res chain seq x y z
N MET A 1 35.27 62.61 -13.02
CA MET A 1 35.24 61.18 -13.38
C MET A 1 33.98 60.56 -12.76
N ILE A 2 32.91 60.42 -13.55
CA ILE A 2 31.62 59.90 -13.10
C ILE A 2 31.61 58.41 -13.41
N LYS A 3 31.56 57.54 -12.40
CA LYS A 3 31.41 56.09 -12.57
C LYS A 3 29.95 55.71 -12.38
N THR A 4 29.29 55.44 -13.50
CA THR A 4 27.94 54.88 -13.58
C THR A 4 27.98 53.42 -13.11
N VAL A 5 27.34 53.11 -11.98
CA VAL A 5 27.14 51.72 -11.52
C VAL A 5 25.87 51.20 -12.18
N ARG A 6 26.01 50.20 -13.06
CA ARG A 6 24.89 49.48 -13.67
C ARG A 6 24.49 48.34 -12.74
N THR A 7 23.31 48.42 -12.16
CA THR A 7 22.69 47.36 -11.37
C THR A 7 22.22 46.25 -12.30
N ALA A 8 22.81 45.05 -12.18
CA ALA A 8 22.34 43.86 -12.88
C ALA A 8 21.15 43.28 -12.11
N ILE A 9 20.00 43.17 -12.77
CA ILE A 9 18.82 42.47 -12.24
C ILE A 9 19.07 40.97 -12.43
N ALA A 10 19.34 40.26 -11.33
CA ALA A 10 19.38 38.81 -11.33
C ALA A 10 17.93 38.28 -11.42
N ALA A 11 17.59 37.68 -12.55
CA ALA A 11 16.35 36.94 -12.72
C ALA A 11 16.40 35.68 -11.85
N ALA A 12 15.71 35.69 -10.72
CA ALA A 12 15.48 34.51 -9.92
C ALA A 12 14.54 33.57 -10.71
N CYS A 13 15.12 32.58 -11.38
CA CYS A 13 14.39 31.42 -11.86
C CYS A 13 13.87 30.65 -10.64
N LEU A 14 12.61 30.89 -10.29
CA LEU A 14 11.82 30.00 -9.45
C LEU A 14 11.74 28.64 -10.17
N PHE A 15 12.60 27.71 -9.75
CA PHE A 15 12.37 26.30 -9.99
C PHE A 15 11.10 25.93 -9.23
N ALA A 16 9.97 25.89 -9.93
CA ALA A 16 8.81 25.16 -9.48
C ALA A 16 9.23 23.68 -9.37
N ALA A 17 9.53 23.25 -8.15
CA ALA A 17 9.62 21.83 -7.84
C ALA A 17 8.23 21.25 -8.11
N SER A 18 8.06 20.62 -9.27
CA SER A 18 6.95 19.72 -9.49
C SER A 18 7.11 18.60 -8.45
N ALA A 19 6.26 18.61 -7.43
CA ALA A 19 6.06 17.44 -6.60
C ALA A 19 5.71 16.29 -7.55
N ALA A 20 6.68 15.41 -7.81
CA ALA A 20 6.41 14.13 -8.42
C ALA A 20 5.45 13.44 -7.45
N GLY A 21 4.16 13.44 -7.78
CA GLY A 21 3.20 12.61 -7.07
C GLY A 21 3.72 11.19 -7.21
N SER A 22 4.26 10.63 -6.13
CA SER A 22 4.66 9.23 -6.09
C SER A 22 3.42 8.43 -6.45
N VAL A 23 3.44 7.80 -7.62
CA VAL A 23 2.41 6.83 -7.99
C VAL A 23 2.51 5.74 -6.94
N ALA A 24 1.43 5.56 -6.16
CA ALA A 24 1.37 4.54 -5.13
C ALA A 24 1.80 3.18 -5.71
N ALA A 25 2.72 2.50 -5.04
CA ALA A 25 3.19 1.18 -5.44
C ALA A 25 2.05 0.15 -5.50
N ASP A 26 2.22 -0.84 -6.37
CA ASP A 26 1.30 -1.96 -6.47
C ASP A 26 1.42 -2.88 -5.24
N PHE A 27 0.29 -3.38 -4.74
CA PHE A 27 0.26 -4.33 -3.63
C PHE A 27 0.64 -5.73 -4.13
N SER A 28 1.95 -5.95 -4.26
CA SER A 28 2.53 -7.20 -4.77
C SER A 28 3.64 -7.70 -3.85
N TYR A 29 3.92 -9.01 -3.91
CA TYR A 29 4.99 -9.61 -3.12
C TYR A 29 6.35 -8.96 -3.39
N ASN A 30 6.68 -8.69 -4.66
CA ASN A 30 7.96 -8.09 -5.06
C ASN A 30 8.12 -6.64 -4.59
N ALA A 31 7.02 -5.89 -4.51
CA ALA A 31 7.06 -4.52 -3.99
C ALA A 31 7.12 -4.49 -2.45
N LEU A 32 6.42 -5.43 -1.79
CA LEU A 32 6.35 -5.50 -0.32
C LEU A 32 7.58 -6.13 0.32
N LEU A 33 8.23 -7.11 -0.31
CA LEU A 33 9.34 -7.85 0.30
C LEU A 33 10.51 -6.93 0.70
N PRO A 34 11.01 -6.01 -0.15
CA PRO A 34 12.09 -5.10 0.25
C PRO A 34 11.72 -4.21 1.44
N VAL A 35 10.46 -3.74 1.51
CA VAL A 35 9.95 -2.96 2.66
C VAL A 35 9.86 -3.83 3.91
N TYR A 36 9.35 -5.06 3.79
CA TYR A 36 9.33 -6.04 4.87
C TYR A 36 10.74 -6.29 5.43
N LEU A 37 11.72 -6.59 4.57
CA LEU A 37 13.11 -6.85 4.95
C LEU A 37 13.80 -5.61 5.53
N LYS A 38 13.43 -4.40 5.09
CA LYS A 38 13.94 -3.15 5.66
C LYS A 38 13.46 -2.92 7.10
N LEU A 39 12.22 -3.29 7.37
CA LEU A 39 11.57 -3.11 8.67
C LEU A 39 11.89 -4.26 9.64
N ASP A 40 12.00 -5.50 9.16
CA ASP A 40 12.33 -6.68 9.96
C ASP A 40 13.79 -6.60 10.44
N LYS A 41 13.98 -6.48 11.76
CA LYS A 41 15.31 -6.45 12.38
C LYS A 41 15.82 -7.81 12.80
N THR A 42 15.01 -8.85 12.62
CA THR A 42 15.31 -10.22 13.06
C THR A 42 15.80 -11.09 11.92
N LEU A 43 15.44 -10.76 10.68
CA LEU A 43 15.81 -11.53 9.50
C LEU A 43 17.05 -10.90 8.84
N MET A 44 18.20 -11.53 9.02
CA MET A 44 19.45 -11.04 8.44
C MET A 44 19.55 -11.44 6.96
N PRO A 45 20.03 -10.54 6.08
CA PRO A 45 20.29 -10.86 4.68
C PRO A 45 21.05 -12.17 4.44
N GLU A 46 22.05 -12.43 5.27
CA GLU A 46 22.91 -13.61 5.19
C GLU A 46 22.13 -14.91 5.42
N ASP A 47 21.06 -14.90 6.23
CA ASP A 47 20.24 -16.08 6.53
C ASP A 47 19.26 -16.46 5.41
N ILE A 48 18.99 -15.53 4.50
CA ILE A 48 17.96 -15.68 3.45
C ILE A 48 18.50 -15.54 2.03
N VAL A 49 19.81 -15.33 1.87
CA VAL A 49 20.44 -15.07 0.56
C VAL A 49 20.18 -16.19 -0.45
N ASP A 50 20.20 -17.45 -0.03
CA ASP A 50 19.92 -18.59 -0.91
C ASP A 50 18.46 -18.61 -1.37
N GLY A 51 17.52 -18.32 -0.46
CA GLY A 51 16.10 -18.20 -0.79
C GLY A 51 15.82 -17.03 -1.73
N TYR A 52 16.52 -15.90 -1.52
CA TYR A 52 16.45 -14.75 -2.42
C TYR A 52 17.05 -15.07 -3.80
N MET A 53 18.18 -15.77 -3.85
CA MET A 53 18.80 -16.22 -5.09
C MET A 53 17.89 -17.19 -5.86
N GLU A 54 17.29 -18.17 -5.18
CA GLU A 54 16.32 -19.10 -5.77
C GLU A 54 15.12 -18.36 -6.36
N THR A 55 14.65 -17.30 -5.69
CA THR A 55 13.46 -16.53 -6.07
C THR A 55 13.73 -15.55 -7.22
N TYR A 56 14.76 -14.72 -7.10
CA TYR A 56 15.01 -13.59 -7.99
C TYR A 56 16.14 -13.83 -8.99
N ARG A 57 16.95 -14.87 -8.80
CA ARG A 57 18.04 -15.29 -9.70
C ARG A 57 17.96 -16.80 -10.00
N PRO A 58 16.81 -17.34 -10.43
CA PRO A 58 16.59 -18.79 -10.53
C PRO A 58 17.58 -19.48 -11.49
N GLU A 59 18.05 -18.79 -12.52
CA GLU A 59 19.07 -19.32 -13.44
C GLU A 59 20.44 -19.50 -12.76
N VAL A 60 20.81 -18.56 -11.88
CA VAL A 60 22.05 -18.61 -11.10
C VAL A 60 21.96 -19.74 -10.07
N TRP A 61 20.85 -19.81 -9.33
CA TRP A 61 20.58 -20.90 -8.40
C TRP A 61 20.67 -22.27 -9.08
N SER A 62 19.94 -22.45 -10.19
CA SER A 62 19.90 -23.71 -10.93
C SER A 62 21.28 -24.15 -11.43
N ARG A 63 22.11 -23.20 -11.89
CA ARG A 63 23.44 -23.48 -12.44
C ARG A 63 24.48 -23.80 -11.37
N TYR A 64 24.49 -23.06 -10.25
CA TYR A 64 25.62 -23.06 -9.32
C TYR A 64 25.33 -23.74 -7.97
N ARG A 65 24.07 -24.09 -7.62
CA ARG A 65 23.72 -24.66 -6.30
C ARG A 65 24.48 -25.93 -5.88
N ASN A 66 25.08 -26.65 -6.83
CA ASN A 66 25.83 -27.89 -6.58
C ASN A 66 27.36 -27.71 -6.62
N ASP A 67 27.85 -26.48 -6.84
CA ASP A 67 29.26 -26.13 -6.86
C ASP A 67 29.55 -25.17 -5.70
N GLU A 68 30.14 -25.68 -4.62
CA GLU A 68 30.28 -24.92 -3.37
C GLU A 68 31.17 -23.68 -3.49
N PHE A 69 32.14 -23.68 -4.41
CA PHE A 69 33.07 -22.55 -4.58
C PHE A 69 32.43 -21.45 -5.41
N GLU A 70 31.83 -21.81 -6.54
CA GLU A 70 31.10 -20.85 -7.38
C GLU A 70 29.85 -20.31 -6.65
N LEU A 71 29.16 -21.15 -5.89
CA LEU A 71 27.99 -20.74 -5.10
C LEU A 71 28.33 -19.65 -4.10
N GLU A 72 29.49 -19.74 -3.43
CA GLU A 72 29.93 -18.73 -2.47
C GLU A 72 30.13 -17.36 -3.13
N GLU A 73 30.73 -17.32 -4.33
CA GLU A 73 30.83 -16.08 -5.10
C GLU A 73 29.45 -15.52 -5.49
N LYS A 74 28.52 -16.39 -5.92
CA LYS A 74 27.15 -15.98 -6.27
C LYS A 74 26.32 -15.55 -5.07
N ARG A 75 26.59 -16.08 -3.88
CA ARG A 75 26.02 -15.60 -2.62
C ARG A 75 26.47 -14.19 -2.32
N ALA A 76 27.78 -13.91 -2.39
CA ALA A 76 28.30 -12.57 -2.15
C ALA A 76 27.68 -11.53 -3.12
N GLU A 77 27.57 -11.88 -4.41
CA GLU A 77 26.90 -11.05 -5.40
C GLU A 77 25.41 -10.83 -5.08
N THR A 78 24.68 -11.92 -4.77
CA THR A 78 23.24 -11.83 -4.44
C THR A 78 23.01 -11.02 -3.17
N LEU A 79 23.87 -11.18 -2.18
CA LEU A 79 23.80 -10.46 -0.92
C LEU A 79 23.89 -8.95 -1.16
N GLN A 80 24.78 -8.51 -2.06
CA GLN A 80 24.88 -7.10 -2.42
C GLN A 80 23.61 -6.61 -3.13
N ILE A 81 23.10 -7.36 -4.11
CA ILE A 81 21.85 -7.04 -4.81
C ILE A 81 20.69 -6.88 -3.82
N MET A 82 20.58 -7.79 -2.86
CA MET A 82 19.53 -7.74 -1.85
C MET A 82 19.71 -6.56 -0.89
N LYS A 83 20.93 -6.27 -0.44
CA LYS A 83 21.23 -5.10 0.39
C LYS A 83 20.88 -3.80 -0.32
N ASP A 84 21.17 -3.70 -1.62
CA ASP A 84 20.82 -2.53 -2.44
C ASP A 84 19.30 -2.38 -2.58
N ALA A 85 18.57 -3.49 -2.82
CA ALA A 85 17.12 -3.48 -2.88
C ALA A 85 16.47 -3.04 -1.54
N ILE A 86 16.97 -3.55 -0.42
CA ILE A 86 16.53 -3.16 0.94
C ILE A 86 16.86 -1.69 1.21
N ALA A 87 18.05 -1.21 0.83
CA ALA A 87 18.45 0.17 1.01
C ALA A 87 17.56 1.12 0.20
N ALA A 88 17.27 0.78 -1.06
CA ALA A 88 16.46 1.57 -1.97
C ALA A 88 14.96 1.61 -1.61
N ALA A 89 14.44 0.60 -0.91
CA ALA A 89 13.03 0.54 -0.52
C ALA A 89 12.63 1.74 0.36
N ASP A 90 11.56 2.45 0.05
CA ASP A 90 11.03 3.49 0.94
C ASP A 90 10.16 2.87 2.03
N ALA A 91 10.51 3.07 3.29
CA ALA A 91 9.70 2.61 4.42
C ALA A 91 8.35 3.35 4.52
N ASN A 92 8.24 4.52 3.88
CA ASN A 92 7.02 5.32 3.84
C ASN A 92 6.21 5.13 2.55
N GLU A 93 6.61 4.19 1.69
CA GLU A 93 5.93 3.86 0.45
C GLU A 93 4.44 3.63 0.69
N VAL A 94 3.61 4.17 -0.22
CA VAL A 94 2.15 4.01 -0.15
C VAL A 94 1.74 2.96 -1.15
N PHE A 95 1.17 1.86 -0.68
CA PHE A 95 0.69 0.77 -1.51
C PHE A 95 -0.80 0.92 -1.82
N THR A 96 -1.22 0.44 -2.99
CA THR A 96 -2.64 0.41 -3.38
C THR A 96 -3.21 -1.00 -3.33
N ILE A 97 -4.27 -1.20 -2.54
CA ILE A 97 -5.10 -2.40 -2.58
C ILE A 97 -6.39 -2.08 -3.32
N GLN A 98 -6.81 -2.94 -4.26
CA GLN A 98 -8.11 -2.89 -4.89
C GLN A 98 -8.92 -4.12 -4.49
N THR A 99 -10.10 -3.92 -3.92
CA THR A 99 -10.95 -5.00 -3.42
C THR A 99 -12.42 -4.63 -3.52
N ARG A 100 -13.31 -5.54 -3.09
CA ARG A 100 -14.75 -5.35 -3.03
C ARG A 100 -15.23 -5.52 -1.60
N PHE A 101 -16.23 -4.72 -1.22
CA PHE A 101 -16.91 -4.85 0.06
C PHE A 101 -18.41 -4.74 -0.14
N GLU A 102 -19.17 -5.18 0.86
CA GLU A 102 -20.60 -4.99 0.94
C GLU A 102 -20.96 -3.99 2.04
N PHE A 103 -21.93 -3.13 1.80
CA PHE A 103 -22.47 -2.22 2.81
C PHE A 103 -23.87 -2.65 3.28
N GLY A 104 -24.11 -2.50 4.58
CA GLY A 104 -25.35 -2.83 5.26
C GLY A 104 -26.39 -1.72 5.21
N ASP A 105 -27.44 -1.87 6.00
CA ASP A 105 -28.64 -1.02 5.94
C ASP A 105 -28.35 0.46 6.24
N TYR A 106 -29.24 1.33 5.74
CA TYR A 106 -29.16 2.75 6.01
C TYR A 106 -29.68 3.05 7.43
N ASN A 107 -28.83 3.66 8.25
CA ASN A 107 -29.22 4.17 9.56
C ASN A 107 -29.72 5.61 9.42
N PHE A 108 -31.02 5.83 9.61
CA PHE A 108 -31.64 7.16 9.51
C PHE A 108 -31.21 8.14 10.60
N GLY A 109 -30.82 7.64 11.77
CA GLY A 109 -30.36 8.47 12.89
C GLY A 109 -28.95 9.03 12.66
N SER A 110 -28.04 8.21 12.14
CA SER A 110 -26.65 8.60 11.85
C SER A 110 -26.38 8.96 10.39
N GLN A 111 -27.41 8.96 9.54
CA GLN A 111 -27.37 9.32 8.12
C GLN A 111 -26.24 8.65 7.32
N LYS A 112 -26.05 7.35 7.54
CA LYS A 112 -25.01 6.55 6.89
C LYS A 112 -25.47 5.13 6.64
N PHE A 113 -24.93 4.49 5.62
CA PHE A 113 -25.01 3.03 5.49
C PHE A 113 -24.08 2.37 6.50
N ASP A 114 -24.48 1.24 7.06
CA ASP A 114 -23.58 0.41 7.85
C ASP A 114 -22.44 -0.11 6.95
N PHE A 115 -21.20 0.04 7.41
CA PHE A 115 -20.02 -0.31 6.64
C PHE A 115 -18.82 -0.43 7.57
N ARG A 116 -18.44 -1.67 7.87
CA ARG A 116 -17.27 -2.04 8.68
C ARG A 116 -16.52 -3.15 7.96
N PRO A 117 -15.87 -2.83 6.83
CA PRO A 117 -15.32 -3.82 5.92
C PRO A 117 -14.10 -4.56 6.49
N LEU A 118 -13.47 -3.98 7.51
CA LEU A 118 -12.21 -4.44 8.07
C LEU A 118 -12.30 -4.47 9.60
N THR A 119 -11.59 -5.43 10.18
CA THR A 119 -11.34 -5.55 11.62
C THR A 119 -9.84 -5.82 11.80
N ASP A 120 -9.36 -5.76 13.04
CA ASP A 120 -7.93 -5.93 13.34
C ASP A 120 -7.41 -7.34 12.99
N ASP A 121 -8.32 -8.32 12.82
CA ASP A 121 -8.00 -9.72 12.45
C ASP A 121 -8.05 -9.98 10.93
N ILE A 122 -8.60 -9.06 10.14
CA ILE A 122 -8.66 -9.19 8.68
C ILE A 122 -7.34 -8.72 8.08
N TYR A 123 -6.79 -9.52 7.18
CA TYR A 123 -5.57 -9.21 6.43
C TYR A 123 -5.76 -9.36 4.92
N PHE A 124 -4.95 -8.63 4.17
CA PHE A 124 -4.68 -8.93 2.76
C PHE A 124 -3.34 -9.63 2.67
N ASN A 125 -3.23 -10.66 1.84
CA ASN A 125 -1.95 -11.31 1.62
C ASN A 125 -1.54 -11.26 0.16
N VAL A 126 -0.24 -11.22 -0.04
CA VAL A 126 0.41 -11.57 -1.31
C VAL A 126 1.26 -12.80 -1.05
N ASN A 127 1.17 -13.75 -1.96
CA ASN A 127 1.82 -15.05 -1.84
C ASN A 127 2.90 -15.20 -2.91
N TYR A 128 3.98 -15.89 -2.57
CA TYR A 128 5.02 -16.29 -3.50
C TYR A 128 5.64 -17.64 -3.11
N CYS A 129 6.02 -18.45 -4.10
CA CYS A 129 6.63 -19.75 -3.84
C CYS A 129 8.15 -19.61 -3.63
N CYS A 130 8.60 -19.67 -2.38
CA CYS A 130 10.04 -19.67 -2.10
C CYS A 130 10.40 -20.33 -0.77
N ASN A 131 11.64 -20.85 -0.71
CA ASN A 131 12.27 -21.33 0.51
C ASN A 131 13.00 -20.17 1.21
N SER A 132 13.14 -20.25 2.53
CA SER A 132 13.85 -19.30 3.41
C SER A 132 13.27 -17.88 3.51
N LEU A 133 12.59 -17.37 2.48
CA LEU A 133 11.76 -16.16 2.54
C LEU A 133 10.35 -16.48 3.09
N PRO A 134 9.65 -15.50 3.71
CA PRO A 134 8.26 -15.69 4.07
C PRO A 134 7.41 -15.98 2.83
N ARG A 135 6.76 -17.14 2.76
CA ARG A 135 5.90 -17.52 1.61
C ARG A 135 4.76 -16.55 1.38
N ASP A 136 4.21 -16.02 2.46
CA ASP A 136 3.10 -15.08 2.45
C ASP A 136 3.53 -13.82 3.20
N LEU A 137 3.21 -12.66 2.62
CA LEU A 137 3.24 -11.38 3.32
C LEU A 137 1.79 -10.99 3.60
N LYS A 138 1.38 -11.10 4.86
CA LYS A 138 0.06 -10.70 5.34
C LYS A 138 0.11 -9.29 5.88
N VAL A 139 -0.86 -8.46 5.51
CA VAL A 139 -0.96 -7.07 5.91
C VAL A 139 -2.25 -6.85 6.68
N PHE A 140 -2.10 -6.61 7.98
CA PHE A 140 -3.17 -6.24 8.91
C PHE A 140 -3.27 -4.72 9.02
N PHE A 141 -4.39 -4.20 9.55
CA PHE A 141 -4.60 -2.75 9.69
C PHE A 141 -4.79 -2.32 11.12
N SER A 142 -3.98 -1.37 11.60
CA SER A 142 -4.09 -0.85 12.97
C SER A 142 -5.20 0.19 13.16
N ASN A 143 -5.80 0.66 12.07
CA ASN A 143 -6.84 1.70 12.06
C ASN A 143 -8.12 1.27 11.34
N ALA A 144 -8.36 -0.03 11.20
CA ALA A 144 -9.54 -0.57 10.52
C ALA A 144 -10.86 -0.04 11.11
N THR A 145 -10.92 0.09 12.44
CA THR A 145 -12.10 0.54 13.19
C THR A 145 -12.46 2.01 12.96
N THR A 146 -11.57 2.81 12.35
CA THR A 146 -11.86 4.22 11.99
C THR A 146 -12.87 4.35 10.86
N ILE A 147 -13.07 3.28 10.08
CA ILE A 147 -14.05 3.20 9.00
C ILE A 147 -15.38 2.76 9.59
N ASP A 148 -16.26 3.72 9.87
CA ASP A 148 -17.57 3.49 10.49
C ASP A 148 -18.70 4.08 9.64
N GLY A 149 -19.11 3.31 8.63
CA GLY A 149 -20.23 3.63 7.75
C GLY A 149 -19.87 4.40 6.48
N ILE A 150 -20.81 4.46 5.55
CA ILE A 150 -20.74 5.30 4.34
C ILE A 150 -21.69 6.48 4.53
N PRO A 151 -21.19 7.70 4.84
CA PRO A 151 -22.04 8.86 5.08
C PRO A 151 -22.77 9.25 3.80
N MET A 152 -24.10 9.41 3.89
CA MET A 152 -24.90 9.80 2.74
C MET A 152 -26.22 10.45 3.19
N GLU A 153 -26.50 11.64 2.68
CA GLU A 153 -27.76 12.34 2.90
C GLU A 153 -28.97 11.48 2.50
N LYS A 154 -30.08 11.56 3.25
CA LYS A 154 -31.24 10.68 3.08
C LYS A 154 -31.80 10.65 1.65
N ALA A 155 -31.88 11.81 1.00
CA ALA A 155 -32.35 11.91 -0.39
C ALA A 155 -31.40 11.18 -1.37
N LYS A 156 -30.09 11.42 -1.23
CA LYS A 156 -29.05 10.74 -2.00
C LYS A 156 -29.01 9.24 -1.73
N ALA A 157 -29.18 8.82 -0.48
CA ALA A 157 -29.24 7.42 -0.08
C ALA A 157 -30.41 6.69 -0.75
N LYS A 158 -31.58 7.34 -0.83
CA LYS A 158 -32.74 6.80 -1.55
C LYS A 158 -32.46 6.64 -3.04
N GLU A 159 -31.89 7.65 -3.68
CA GLU A 159 -31.50 7.59 -5.11
C GLU A 159 -30.47 6.49 -5.37
N PHE A 160 -29.45 6.41 -4.50
CA PHE A 160 -28.39 5.40 -4.56
C PHE A 160 -28.95 3.98 -4.47
N LEU A 161 -29.86 3.70 -3.53
CA LEU A 161 -30.51 2.39 -3.40
C LEU A 161 -31.42 2.08 -4.59
N ASN A 162 -32.19 3.07 -5.08
CA ASN A 162 -33.11 2.88 -6.20
C ASN A 162 -32.36 2.53 -7.50
N ALA A 163 -31.20 3.17 -7.74
CA ALA A 163 -30.36 2.88 -8.90
C ALA A 163 -29.76 1.46 -8.86
N ARG A 164 -29.67 0.86 -7.67
CA ARG A 164 -29.11 -0.47 -7.41
C ARG A 164 -30.16 -1.55 -7.19
N LYS A 165 -31.44 -1.20 -7.30
CA LYS A 165 -32.55 -2.12 -7.05
C LYS A 165 -32.89 -2.92 -8.31
N SER A 166 -32.91 -4.24 -8.18
CA SER A 166 -33.35 -5.13 -9.26
C SER A 166 -34.86 -5.06 -9.47
N SER A 167 -35.34 -5.60 -10.60
CA SER A 167 -36.77 -5.76 -10.88
C SER A 167 -37.50 -6.62 -9.83
N TYR A 168 -36.77 -7.51 -9.14
CA TYR A 168 -37.28 -8.38 -8.08
C TYR A 168 -37.18 -7.74 -6.68
N GLY A 169 -36.62 -6.53 -6.59
CA GLY A 169 -36.59 -5.73 -5.37
C GLY A 169 -35.35 -5.92 -4.48
N SER A 170 -34.42 -6.80 -4.84
CA SER A 170 -33.11 -6.89 -4.18
C SER A 170 -32.25 -5.66 -4.50
N VAL A 171 -31.39 -5.25 -3.57
CA VAL A 171 -30.47 -4.13 -3.77
C VAL A 171 -29.04 -4.65 -3.89
N ASP A 172 -28.32 -4.22 -4.92
CA ASP A 172 -26.89 -4.46 -5.06
C ASP A 172 -26.11 -3.59 -4.04
N ARG A 173 -25.55 -4.26 -3.03
CA ARG A 173 -24.81 -3.66 -1.92
C ARG A 173 -23.30 -3.73 -2.09
N GLU A 174 -22.81 -4.17 -3.25
CA GLU A 174 -21.38 -4.25 -3.52
C GLU A 174 -20.80 -2.88 -3.89
N VAL A 175 -19.61 -2.57 -3.37
CA VAL A 175 -18.80 -1.41 -3.74
C VAL A 175 -17.37 -1.83 -4.04
N LEU A 176 -16.74 -1.17 -5.00
CA LEU A 176 -15.30 -1.31 -5.21
C LEU A 176 -14.56 -0.37 -4.27
N ALA A 177 -13.54 -0.86 -3.60
CA ALA A 177 -12.68 -0.08 -2.73
C ALA A 177 -11.26 -0.03 -3.28
N LYS A 178 -10.72 1.19 -3.40
CA LYS A 178 -9.30 1.44 -3.63
C LYS A 178 -8.72 2.02 -2.34
N MET A 179 -7.85 1.27 -1.68
CA MET A 179 -7.22 1.63 -0.42
C MET A 179 -5.77 2.04 -0.67
N SER A 180 -5.37 3.20 -0.17
CA SER A 180 -3.98 3.61 -0.06
C SER A 180 -3.50 3.33 1.35
N ILE A 181 -2.46 2.52 1.49
CA ILE A 181 -1.98 2.01 2.78
C ILE A 181 -0.49 2.30 2.94
N ARG A 182 -0.03 2.51 4.18
CA ARG A 182 1.39 2.62 4.50
C ARG A 182 1.76 1.54 5.51
N ILE A 183 2.84 0.80 5.25
CA ILE A 183 3.35 -0.19 6.18
C ILE A 183 4.02 0.54 7.36
N LYS A 184 3.71 0.14 8.59
CA LYS A 184 4.31 0.71 9.80
C LYS A 184 5.42 -0.15 10.35
N GLU A 185 5.15 -1.44 10.49
CA GLU A 185 6.01 -2.36 11.23
C GLU A 185 5.79 -3.81 10.82
N VAL A 186 6.74 -4.65 11.22
CA VAL A 186 6.66 -6.10 11.15
C VAL A 186 6.15 -6.60 12.50
N ARG A 187 5.03 -7.32 12.49
CA ARG A 187 4.42 -7.93 13.69
C ARG A 187 5.09 -9.26 14.03
N SER A 188 5.34 -10.06 13.00
CA SER A 188 6.02 -11.35 13.08
C SER A 188 6.51 -11.75 11.69
N ARG A 189 7.21 -12.88 11.58
CA ARG A 189 7.71 -13.36 10.28
C ARG A 189 6.56 -13.45 9.26
N GLY A 190 6.68 -12.71 8.16
CA GLY A 190 5.67 -12.63 7.10
C GLY A 190 4.39 -11.86 7.44
N GLU A 191 4.33 -11.19 8.59
CA GLU A 191 3.17 -10.39 9.00
C GLU A 191 3.56 -8.93 9.21
N LEU A 192 2.86 -8.04 8.51
CA LEU A 192 3.02 -6.59 8.51
C LEU A 192 1.77 -5.94 9.09
N VAL A 193 1.96 -4.80 9.74
CA VAL A 193 0.88 -3.90 10.16
C VAL A 193 0.97 -2.63 9.32
N ALA A 194 -0.17 -2.23 8.76
CA ALA A 194 -0.32 -1.04 7.95
C ALA A 194 -1.37 -0.08 8.52
N GLU A 195 -1.27 1.18 8.12
CA GLU A 195 -2.33 2.17 8.29
C GLU A 195 -2.97 2.47 6.95
N ILE A 196 -4.30 2.41 6.91
CA ILE A 196 -5.10 2.95 5.82
C ILE A 196 -4.91 4.47 5.84
N GLN A 197 -4.37 5.03 4.78
CA GLN A 197 -4.27 6.49 4.62
C GLN A 197 -5.58 7.03 4.04
N GLU A 198 -6.10 6.34 3.03
CA GLU A 198 -7.31 6.72 2.30
C GLU A 198 -8.00 5.45 1.78
N MET A 199 -9.33 5.45 1.78
CA MET A 199 -10.17 4.48 1.08
C MET A 199 -11.16 5.24 0.19
N LYS A 200 -11.06 5.03 -1.12
CA LYS A 200 -12.00 5.53 -2.10
C LYS A 200 -12.98 4.42 -2.47
N LEU A 201 -14.27 4.69 -2.29
CA LEU A 201 -15.34 3.77 -2.65
C LEU A 201 -15.96 4.18 -3.98
N TYR A 202 -16.09 3.23 -4.89
CA TYR A 202 -16.67 3.41 -6.20
C TYR A 202 -17.89 2.52 -6.39
N ASP A 203 -18.70 2.86 -7.39
CA ASP A 203 -19.69 1.93 -7.92
C ASP A 203 -19.02 0.64 -8.44
N ARG A 204 -19.85 -0.38 -8.69
CA ARG A 204 -19.39 -1.70 -9.12
C ARG A 204 -18.55 -1.67 -10.40
N GLU A 205 -18.78 -0.68 -11.25
CA GLU A 205 -18.06 -0.51 -12.52
C GLU A 205 -16.76 0.30 -12.35
N GLY A 206 -16.49 0.85 -11.17
CA GLY A 206 -15.29 1.64 -10.86
C GLY A 206 -15.29 3.03 -11.49
N ARG A 207 -16.44 3.47 -12.03
CA ARG A 207 -16.55 4.70 -12.83
C ARG A 207 -16.93 5.90 -11.97
N ASN A 208 -17.76 5.67 -10.95
CA ASN A 208 -18.30 6.74 -10.13
C ASN A 208 -17.78 6.63 -8.69
N LEU A 209 -17.07 7.66 -8.23
CA LEU A 209 -16.70 7.80 -6.83
C LEU A 209 -17.96 8.04 -5.99
N ILE A 210 -18.19 7.19 -5.00
CA ILE A 210 -19.27 7.31 -4.02
C ILE A 210 -18.81 8.21 -2.88
N THR A 211 -17.65 7.90 -2.28
CA THR A 211 -17.09 8.67 -1.17
C THR A 211 -15.59 8.39 -1.01
N THR A 212 -14.93 9.28 -0.27
CA THR A 212 -13.57 9.10 0.23
C THR A 212 -13.63 9.03 1.75
N ILE A 213 -13.00 8.00 2.32
CA ILE A 213 -12.87 7.80 3.76
C ILE A 213 -11.38 7.92 4.07
N ASN A 214 -11.01 8.92 4.86
CA ASN A 214 -9.63 9.07 5.30
C ASN A 214 -9.42 8.13 6.49
N GLY A 215 -8.39 7.29 6.45
CA GLY A 215 -8.08 6.39 7.57
C GLY A 215 -7.38 7.10 8.74
N GLY A 216 -7.49 8.43 8.82
CA GLY A 216 -6.91 9.23 9.90
C GLY A 216 -7.90 10.24 10.50
N GLN A 217 -7.67 10.55 11.77
CA GLN A 217 -7.97 11.85 12.38
C GLN A 217 -6.71 12.36 13.08
N PRO A 218 -6.57 13.69 13.25
CA PRO A 218 -5.77 14.60 12.42
C PRO A 218 -4.29 14.64 12.82
N VAL A 219 -3.40 14.94 11.87
CA VAL A 219 -2.08 15.46 12.24
C VAL A 219 -2.29 16.90 12.73
N ALA A 220 -1.94 17.17 13.98
CA ALA A 220 -1.87 18.53 14.48
C ALA A 220 -0.91 19.33 13.61
N ALA A 221 -1.37 20.45 13.05
CA ALA A 221 -0.46 21.43 12.50
C ALA A 221 0.41 21.95 13.65
N SER A 222 1.68 21.56 13.64
CA SER A 222 2.70 22.22 14.45
C SER A 222 2.80 23.68 14.03
N GLN A 223 2.86 24.53 15.05
CA GLN A 223 2.80 25.98 15.06
C GLN A 223 3.72 26.68 14.07
#